data_AF-A0AAW3FQX1-F1
#
_entry.id   AF-A0AAW3FQX1-F1
#
_cell.length_a   1.000
_cell.length_b   1.000
_cell.length_c   1.000
_cell.angle_alpha   90.00
_cell.angle_beta   90.00
_cell.angle_gamma   90.00
#
_symmetry.space_group_name_H-M   'P 1'
#
loop_
_entity.id
_entity.type
_entity.pdbx_description
1 polymer ?
#
loop_
_entity_poly.entity_id
_entity_poly.type
_entity_poly.pdbx_seq_one_letter_code
_entity_poly.pdbx_strand_id
1 'polypeptide(L)'
;MHADRFDNQMAFDLLARPEHQRLLYGALKAAQVTKYHPQFEDCVTVAHLTWLSAYQNYAPELPANLPDFRKFAFRRIKWRTVDYLRKQTLRTQSQVNLEHALPITIDPMTEQETHWQLTALLTELLVQCRPGERIYLTEFFFEEQTVSSIMRRHQVSRRTVYNWRASLLVKAHKLYQQQTTN
;
A
#
# COMPACT_ATOMS: atom_id res chain seq x y z
N MET A 1 28.27 11.65 11.81
CA MET A 1 27.28 11.74 12.91
C MET A 1 28.11 11.92 14.17
N HIS A 2 28.22 13.14 14.72
CA HIS A 2 28.98 13.34 15.96
C HIS A 2 28.11 12.86 17.12
N ALA A 3 28.59 11.83 17.80
CA ALA A 3 27.84 11.01 18.73
C ALA A 3 27.90 11.51 20.18
N ASP A 4 28.51 12.67 20.45
CA ASP A 4 28.86 13.03 21.84
C ASP A 4 27.76 13.77 22.62
N ARG A 5 26.66 14.18 21.97
CA ARG A 5 25.49 14.78 22.64
C ARG A 5 24.27 13.86 22.59
N PHE A 6 24.33 12.72 23.27
CA PHE A 6 23.13 11.90 23.50
C PHE A 6 22.27 12.37 24.66
N ASP A 7 22.76 13.32 25.47
CA ASP A 7 21.96 13.93 26.52
C ASP A 7 20.93 14.89 25.92
N ASN A 8 19.74 14.35 25.69
CA ASN A 8 18.59 15.07 25.18
C ASN A 8 17.96 15.99 26.24
N GLN A 9 18.28 15.81 27.52
CA GLN A 9 17.67 16.57 28.61
C GLN A 9 18.01 18.05 28.49
N MET A 10 19.29 18.38 28.27
CA MET A 10 19.69 19.77 28.01
C MET A 10 19.03 20.37 26.76
N ALA A 11 18.79 19.58 25.72
CA ALA A 11 18.12 20.04 24.51
C ALA A 11 16.66 20.42 24.79
N PHE A 12 15.96 19.62 25.60
CA PHE A 12 14.60 19.89 26.06
C PHE A 12 14.55 21.08 27.02
N ASP A 13 15.49 21.19 27.96
CA ASP A 13 15.57 22.32 28.89
C ASP A 13 15.79 23.64 28.16
N LEU A 14 16.65 23.64 27.12
CA LEU A 14 16.77 24.79 26.23
C LEU A 14 15.45 25.04 25.50
N LEU A 15 14.84 24.01 24.91
CA LEU A 15 13.61 24.18 24.14
C LEU A 15 12.45 24.72 24.98
N ALA A 16 12.34 24.33 26.25
CA ALA A 16 11.31 24.79 27.19
C ALA A 16 11.36 26.30 27.45
N ARG A 17 12.48 26.98 27.16
CA ARG A 17 12.60 28.42 27.34
C ARG A 17 11.64 29.18 26.40
N PRO A 18 10.91 30.20 26.88
CA PRO A 18 9.93 30.94 26.07
C PRO A 18 10.51 31.54 24.78
N GLU A 19 11.75 31.99 24.80
CA GLU A 19 12.45 32.54 23.63
C GLU A 19 12.66 31.50 22.51
N HIS A 20 12.94 30.25 22.86
CA HIS A 20 13.14 29.17 21.90
C HIS A 20 11.81 28.60 21.40
N GLN A 21 10.78 28.58 22.25
CA GLN A 21 9.40 28.33 21.82
C GLN A 21 8.94 29.37 20.78
N ARG A 22 9.18 30.66 21.05
CA ARG A 22 8.87 31.74 20.08
C ARG A 22 9.63 31.59 18.77
N LEU A 23 10.89 31.16 18.82
CA LEU A 23 11.70 30.86 17.63
C LEU A 23 11.09 29.71 16.82
N LEU A 24 10.69 28.63 17.49
CA LEU A 24 10.06 27.47 16.87
C LEU A 24 8.77 27.88 16.14
N TYR A 25 7.86 28.57 16.83
CA TYR A 25 6.62 29.08 16.20
C TYR A 25 6.89 30.11 15.10
N GLY A 26 7.94 30.94 15.26
CA GLY A 26 8.40 31.84 14.22
C GLY A 26 8.87 31.10 12.96
N ALA A 27 9.57 29.98 13.11
CA ALA A 27 10.03 29.14 12.01
C ALA A 27 8.85 28.48 11.29
N LEU A 28 7.85 27.99 12.03
CA LEU A 28 6.60 27.46 11.47
C LEU A 28 5.83 28.54 10.69
N LYS A 29 5.68 29.73 11.26
CA LYS A 29 5.06 30.87 10.57
C LYS A 29 5.82 31.23 9.28
N ALA A 30 7.14 31.20 9.30
CA ALA A 30 7.98 31.43 8.12
C ALA A 30 7.89 30.31 7.06
N ALA A 31 7.38 29.13 7.43
CA ALA A 31 7.01 28.04 6.54
C ALA A 31 5.53 28.08 6.12
N GLN A 32 4.82 29.19 6.38
CA GLN A 32 3.38 29.36 6.12
C GLN A 32 2.45 28.45 6.94
N VAL A 33 2.94 27.93 8.07
CA VAL A 33 2.15 27.13 9.01
C VAL A 33 1.71 28.03 10.18
N THR A 34 0.43 28.36 10.21
CA THR A 34 -0.21 29.11 11.30
C THR A 34 -1.03 28.16 12.18
N LYS A 35 -1.52 28.64 13.33
CA LYS A 35 -2.35 27.84 14.27
C LYS A 35 -3.60 27.22 13.62
N TYR A 36 -4.10 27.83 12.55
CA TYR A 36 -5.28 27.36 11.82
C TYR A 36 -4.94 26.36 10.70
N HIS A 37 -3.66 26.07 10.48
CA HIS A 37 -3.26 25.11 9.46
C HIS A 37 -3.70 23.69 9.89
N PRO A 38 -4.31 22.87 9.01
CA PRO A 38 -4.80 21.54 9.36
C PRO A 38 -3.74 20.62 9.97
N GLN A 39 -2.48 20.80 9.55
CA GLN A 39 -1.33 20.02 10.02
C GLN A 39 -0.49 20.77 11.08
N PHE A 40 -1.06 21.75 11.78
CA PHE A 40 -0.31 22.58 12.74
C PHE A 40 0.36 21.75 13.84
N GLU A 41 -0.39 20.91 14.55
CA GLU A 41 0.12 20.08 15.65
C GLU A 41 1.22 19.11 15.20
N ASP A 42 1.05 18.50 14.02
CA ASP A 42 2.07 17.65 13.40
C ASP A 42 3.35 18.46 13.10
N CYS A 43 3.20 19.65 12.52
CA CYS A 43 4.33 20.52 12.21
C CYS A 43 5.05 20.98 13.48
N VAL A 44 4.32 21.22 14.57
CA VAL A 44 4.89 21.51 15.90
C VAL A 44 5.72 20.32 16.37
N THR A 45 5.19 19.10 16.29
CA THR A 45 5.93 17.88 16.67
C THR A 45 7.20 17.69 15.81
N VAL A 46 7.09 17.88 14.49
CA VAL A 46 8.22 17.84 13.56
C VAL A 46 9.27 18.88 13.95
N ALA A 47 8.86 20.08 14.34
CA ALA A 47 9.77 21.14 14.76
C ALA A 47 10.51 20.78 16.06
N HIS A 48 9.84 20.19 17.05
CA HIS A 48 10.47 19.70 18.28
C HIS A 48 11.55 18.64 17.99
N LEU A 49 11.22 17.64 17.16
CA LEU A 49 12.18 16.60 16.75
C LEU A 49 13.35 17.20 15.96
N THR A 50 13.07 18.20 15.13
CA THR A 50 14.10 18.89 14.34
C THR A 50 15.02 19.72 15.22
N TRP A 51 14.50 20.36 16.28
CA TRP A 51 15.30 21.04 17.28
C TRP A 51 16.27 20.07 17.97
N LEU A 52 15.77 18.92 18.41
CA LEU A 52 16.59 17.89 19.05
C LEU A 52 17.72 17.43 18.12
N SER A 53 17.36 17.11 16.87
CA SER A 53 18.33 16.74 15.84
C SER A 53 19.31 17.86 15.54
N ALA A 54 18.88 19.12 15.54
CA ALA A 54 19.77 20.26 15.34
C ALA A 54 20.78 20.37 16.49
N TYR A 55 20.34 20.20 17.74
CA TYR A 55 21.21 20.24 18.92
C TYR A 55 22.29 19.16 18.89
N GLN A 56 21.90 17.92 18.55
CA GLN A 56 22.80 16.78 18.43
C GLN A 56 23.84 16.97 17.31
N ASN A 57 23.45 17.60 16.21
CA ASN A 57 24.31 17.79 15.04
C ASN A 57 25.04 19.14 15.01
N TYR A 58 24.89 19.99 16.03
CA TYR A 58 25.54 21.29 16.07
C TYR A 58 26.95 21.16 16.65
N ALA A 59 27.96 21.24 15.79
CA ALA A 59 29.36 21.05 16.16
C ALA A 59 29.89 22.06 17.19
N PRO A 60 29.57 23.37 17.13
CA PRO A 60 30.09 24.31 18.12
C PRO A 60 29.57 24.04 19.54
N GLU A 61 30.39 24.35 20.53
CA GLU A 61 30.04 24.19 21.94
C GLU A 61 28.92 25.17 22.36
N LEU A 62 27.99 24.64 23.15
CA LEU A 62 26.92 25.39 23.80
C LEU A 62 27.26 25.49 25.29
N PRO A 63 26.98 26.62 25.96
CA PRO A 63 26.09 27.72 25.53
C PRO A 63 26.79 28.89 24.81
N ALA A 64 28.12 28.90 24.67
CA ALA A 64 28.85 30.04 24.10
C ALA A 64 28.35 30.47 22.70
N ASN A 65 27.91 29.51 21.88
CA ASN A 65 27.44 29.75 20.52
C ASN A 65 25.90 29.72 20.38
N LEU A 66 25.15 30.00 21.45
CA LEU A 66 23.69 29.91 21.47
C LEU A 66 22.98 30.79 20.40
N PRO A 67 23.41 32.04 20.11
CA PRO A 67 22.78 32.86 19.08
C PRO A 67 22.88 32.26 17.67
N ASP A 68 24.02 31.65 17.34
CA ASP A 68 24.23 31.03 16.03
C ASP A 68 23.55 29.67 15.94
N PHE A 69 23.48 28.93 17.05
CA PHE A 69 22.64 27.75 17.15
C PHE A 69 21.16 28.08 16.90
N ARG A 70 20.64 29.17 17.45
CA ARG A 70 19.26 29.63 17.19
C ARG A 70 19.01 29.86 15.71
N LYS A 71 19.92 30.54 15.01
CA LYS A 71 19.82 30.77 13.55
C LYS A 71 19.86 29.45 12.77
N PHE A 72 20.75 28.54 13.17
CA PHE A 72 20.88 27.21 12.58
C PHE A 72 19.61 26.37 12.76
N ALA A 73 19.10 26.28 13.99
CA ALA A 73 17.88 25.56 14.33
C ALA A 73 16.66 26.14 13.61
N PHE A 74 16.52 27.47 13.55
CA PHE A 74 15.45 28.14 12.81
C PHE A 74 15.42 27.73 11.35
N ARG A 75 16.57 27.76 10.66
CA ARG A 75 16.67 27.37 9.24
C ARG A 75 16.29 25.91 9.05
N ARG A 76 16.78 25.01 9.92
CA ARG A 76 16.46 23.58 9.84
C ARG A 76 14.98 23.29 10.08
N ILE A 77 14.38 23.89 11.11
CA ILE A 77 12.96 23.72 11.41
C ILE A 77 12.13 24.16 10.21
N LYS A 78 12.37 25.38 9.69
CA LYS A 78 11.66 25.89 8.52
C LYS A 78 11.72 24.92 7.33
N TRP A 79 12.92 24.48 6.94
CA TRP A 79 13.09 23.59 5.80
C TRP A 79 12.45 22.23 6.05
N ARG A 80 12.59 21.67 7.25
CA ARG A 80 12.02 20.38 7.58
C ARG A 80 10.49 20.40 7.56
N THR A 81 9.89 21.51 8.02
CA THR A 81 8.44 21.73 7.92
C THR A 81 7.99 21.82 6.47
N VAL A 82 8.69 22.56 5.60
CA VAL A 82 8.38 22.64 4.17
C VAL A 82 8.47 21.27 3.51
N ASP A 83 9.52 20.49 3.80
CA ASP A 83 9.68 19.14 3.29
C ASP A 83 8.56 18.20 3.74
N TYR A 84 8.12 18.32 5.01
CA TYR A 84 7.00 17.57 5.56
C TYR A 84 5.71 17.88 4.79
N LEU A 85 5.37 19.16 4.64
CA LEU A 85 4.18 19.60 3.90
C LEU A 85 4.22 19.09 2.45
N ARG A 86 5.36 19.20 1.77
CA ARG A 86 5.51 18.71 0.39
C ARG A 86 5.20 17.22 0.30
N LYS A 87 5.71 16.41 1.24
CA LYS A 87 5.43 14.97 1.29
C LYS A 87 3.95 14.69 1.55
N GLN A 88 3.30 15.47 2.41
CA GLN A 88 1.88 15.33 2.68
C GLN A 88 1.04 15.69 1.45
N THR A 89 1.34 16.78 0.76
CA THR A 89 0.67 17.16 -0.50
C THR A 89 0.80 16.06 -1.56
N LEU A 90 2.00 15.49 -1.74
CA LEU A 90 2.21 14.38 -2.69
C LEU A 90 1.38 13.15 -2.33
N ARG A 91 1.29 12.81 -1.04
CA ARG A 91 0.44 11.69 -0.57
C ARG A 91 -1.03 11.96 -0.86
N THR A 92 -1.53 13.15 -0.56
CA THR A 92 -2.92 13.53 -0.83
C THR A 92 -3.23 13.56 -2.33
N GLN A 93 -2.31 14.04 -3.17
CA GLN A 93 -2.49 14.03 -4.64
C GLN A 93 -2.48 12.62 -5.23
N SER A 94 -1.73 11.69 -4.64
CA SER A 94 -1.73 10.28 -5.05
C SER A 94 -2.94 9.49 -4.57
N GLN A 95 -3.74 10.04 -3.65
CA GLN A 95 -4.98 9.41 -3.20
C GLN A 95 -6.07 9.67 -4.24
N VAL A 96 -6.71 8.60 -4.69
CA VAL A 96 -7.90 8.69 -5.53
C VAL A 96 -8.97 9.42 -4.71
N ASN A 97 -9.50 10.51 -5.24
CA ASN A 97 -10.62 11.21 -4.61
C ASN A 97 -11.81 10.25 -4.62
N LEU A 98 -12.17 9.72 -3.43
CA LEU A 98 -13.23 8.72 -3.28
C LEU A 98 -14.60 9.25 -3.74
N GLU A 99 -14.84 10.56 -3.74
CA GLU A 99 -16.09 11.15 -4.26
C GLU A 99 -16.19 11.03 -5.79
N HIS A 100 -15.05 10.92 -6.49
CA HIS A 100 -14.97 10.77 -7.94
C HIS A 100 -14.61 9.34 -8.36
N ALA A 101 -14.26 8.48 -7.40
CA ALA A 101 -14.20 7.05 -7.66
C ALA A 101 -15.62 6.61 -7.98
N LEU A 102 -15.83 6.03 -9.17
CA LEU A 102 -17.05 5.29 -9.46
C LEU A 102 -17.31 4.38 -8.26
N PRO A 103 -18.56 4.28 -7.76
CA PRO A 103 -18.85 3.35 -6.69
C PRO A 103 -18.41 1.98 -7.17
N ILE A 104 -17.31 1.48 -6.60
CA ILE A 104 -16.93 0.09 -6.74
C ILE A 104 -17.96 -0.61 -5.87
N THR A 105 -19.08 -0.99 -6.47
CA THR A 105 -20.09 -1.82 -5.84
C THR A 105 -19.43 -3.17 -5.65
N ILE A 106 -18.74 -3.34 -4.52
CA ILE A 106 -18.37 -4.65 -4.01
C ILE A 106 -19.69 -5.20 -3.47
N ASP A 107 -20.46 -5.86 -4.33
CA ASP A 107 -21.60 -6.64 -3.89
C ASP A 107 -21.12 -8.07 -3.61
N PRO A 108 -20.82 -8.40 -2.33
CA PRO A 108 -20.36 -9.74 -1.98
C PRO A 108 -21.38 -10.82 -2.37
N MET A 109 -22.66 -10.46 -2.51
CA MET A 109 -23.70 -11.40 -2.96
C MET A 109 -23.53 -11.77 -4.43
N THR A 110 -23.27 -10.78 -5.31
CA THR A 110 -23.03 -11.02 -6.74
C THR A 110 -21.78 -11.91 -6.96
N GLU A 111 -20.69 -11.67 -6.22
CA GLU A 111 -19.50 -12.53 -6.31
C GLU A 111 -19.77 -13.96 -5.83
N GLN A 112 -20.57 -14.11 -4.77
CA GLN A 112 -20.93 -15.42 -4.24
C GLN A 112 -21.91 -16.18 -5.17
N GLU A 113 -22.84 -15.47 -5.81
CA GLU A 113 -23.75 -16.02 -6.82
C GLU A 113 -23.00 -16.53 -8.05
N THR A 114 -22.04 -15.76 -8.58
CA THR A 114 -21.22 -16.21 -9.71
C THR A 114 -20.38 -17.43 -9.36
N HIS A 115 -19.86 -17.51 -8.13
CA HIS A 115 -19.14 -18.68 -7.65
C HIS A 115 -20.04 -19.93 -7.57
N TRP A 116 -21.27 -19.79 -7.05
CA TRP A 116 -22.23 -20.89 -6.99
C TRP A 116 -22.67 -21.37 -8.37
N GLN A 117 -22.92 -20.45 -9.31
CA GLN A 117 -23.27 -20.77 -10.70
C GLN A 117 -22.14 -21.56 -11.38
N LEU A 118 -20.89 -21.10 -11.23
CA LEU A 118 -19.72 -21.77 -11.78
C LEU A 118 -19.56 -23.17 -11.16
N THR A 119 -19.74 -23.30 -9.85
CA THR A 119 -19.61 -24.59 -9.15
C THR A 119 -20.68 -25.59 -9.60
N ALA A 120 -21.93 -25.13 -9.78
CA ALA A 120 -23.01 -25.94 -10.31
C ALA A 120 -22.71 -26.43 -11.75
N LEU A 121 -22.26 -25.53 -12.62
CA LEU A 121 -21.91 -25.85 -14.01
C LEU A 121 -20.76 -26.85 -14.09
N LEU A 122 -19.70 -26.69 -13.28
CA LEU A 122 -18.59 -27.63 -13.22
C LEU A 122 -19.01 -29.01 -12.70
N THR A 123 -19.91 -29.05 -11.72
CA THR A 123 -20.46 -30.29 -11.17
C THR A 123 -21.27 -31.04 -12.23
N GLU A 124 -22.12 -30.34 -12.97
CA GLU A 124 -22.91 -30.92 -14.06
C GLU A 124 -22.02 -31.40 -15.22
N LEU A 125 -20.98 -30.62 -15.56
CA LEU A 125 -19.99 -30.98 -16.57
C LEU A 125 -19.24 -32.26 -16.18
N LEU A 126 -18.84 -32.42 -14.91
CA LEU A 126 -18.15 -33.61 -14.41
C LEU A 126 -18.97 -34.89 -14.60
N VAL A 127 -20.30 -34.83 -14.47
CA VAL A 127 -21.19 -35.99 -14.68
C VAL A 127 -21.19 -36.44 -16.15
N GLN A 128 -21.05 -35.49 -17.09
CA GLN A 128 -21.09 -35.76 -18.52
C GLN A 128 -19.70 -36.03 -19.14
N CYS A 129 -18.64 -35.87 -18.35
CA CYS A 129 -17.26 -36.05 -18.81
C CYS A 129 -16.93 -37.52 -19.05
N ARG A 130 -16.23 -37.78 -20.16
CA ARG A 130 -15.54 -39.05 -20.39
C ARG A 130 -14.31 -39.13 -19.48
N PRO A 131 -13.76 -40.33 -19.21
CA PRO A 131 -12.61 -40.49 -18.30
C PRO A 131 -11.43 -39.55 -18.59
N GLY A 132 -11.06 -39.39 -19.87
CA GLY A 132 -9.98 -38.47 -20.27
C GLY A 132 -10.33 -36.98 -20.12
N GLU A 133 -11.58 -36.61 -20.37
CA GLU A 133 -12.06 -35.23 -20.16
C GLU A 133 -12.10 -34.89 -18.66
N ARG A 134 -12.47 -35.87 -17.83
CA ARG A 134 -12.45 -35.73 -16.37
C ARG A 134 -11.03 -35.52 -15.86
N ILE A 135 -10.05 -36.27 -16.36
CA ILE A 135 -8.62 -36.05 -16.05
C ILE A 135 -8.20 -34.63 -16.42
N TYR A 136 -8.60 -34.13 -17.59
CA TYR A 136 -8.29 -32.76 -17.98
C TYR A 136 -8.94 -31.75 -17.01
N LEU A 137 -10.22 -31.92 -16.67
CA LEU A 137 -10.93 -31.02 -15.79
C LEU A 137 -10.40 -31.06 -14.34
N THR A 138 -9.98 -32.22 -13.82
CA THR A 138 -9.46 -32.33 -12.46
C THR A 138 -7.99 -31.96 -12.37
N GLU A 139 -7.13 -32.60 -13.15
CA GLU A 139 -5.69 -32.46 -12.99
C GLU A 139 -5.17 -31.16 -13.63
N PHE A 140 -5.69 -30.76 -14.79
CA PHE A 140 -5.23 -29.51 -15.42
C PHE A 140 -5.94 -28.28 -14.83
N PHE A 141 -7.26 -28.33 -14.67
CA PHE A 141 -8.04 -27.14 -14.29
C PHE A 141 -8.17 -26.95 -12.78
N PHE A 142 -8.45 -28.00 -11.99
CA PHE A 142 -8.54 -27.85 -10.52
C PHE A 142 -7.19 -27.94 -9.81
N GLU A 143 -6.29 -28.82 -10.25
CA GLU A 143 -4.99 -29.05 -9.60
C GLU A 143 -3.83 -28.30 -10.27
N GLU A 144 -4.09 -27.54 -11.33
CA GLU A 144 -3.11 -26.73 -12.07
C GLU A 144 -1.89 -27.53 -12.59
N GLN A 145 -2.06 -28.83 -12.84
CA GLN A 145 -0.96 -29.67 -13.32
C GLN A 145 -0.59 -29.33 -14.76
N THR A 146 0.71 -29.35 -15.06
CA THR A 146 1.19 -29.14 -16.42
C THR A 146 0.76 -30.29 -17.35
N VAL A 147 0.51 -29.98 -18.62
CA VAL A 147 0.23 -30.98 -19.67
C VAL A 147 1.30 -32.07 -19.72
N SER A 148 2.58 -31.72 -19.51
CA SER A 148 3.70 -32.67 -19.47
C SER A 148 3.66 -33.61 -18.26
N SER A 149 3.08 -33.19 -17.13
CA SER A 149 2.82 -34.06 -15.96
C SER A 149 1.75 -35.09 -16.30
N ILE A 150 0.62 -34.61 -16.83
CA ILE A 150 -0.54 -35.42 -17.20
C ILE A 150 -0.16 -36.47 -18.26
N MET A 151 0.60 -36.07 -19.28
CA MET A 151 1.10 -36.98 -20.31
C MET A 151 1.93 -38.13 -19.72
N ARG A 152 2.83 -37.82 -18.78
CA ARG A 152 3.70 -38.83 -18.14
C ARG A 152 2.91 -39.75 -17.23
N ARG A 153 2.00 -39.20 -16.41
CA ARG A 153 1.19 -39.97 -15.45
C ARG A 153 0.24 -40.94 -16.15
N HIS A 154 -0.45 -40.47 -17.19
CA HIS A 154 -1.46 -41.26 -17.91
C HIS A 154 -0.93 -41.95 -19.17
N GLN A 155 0.37 -41.82 -19.45
CA GLN A 155 1.05 -42.41 -20.62
C GLN A 155 0.36 -42.07 -21.95
N VAL A 156 -0.06 -40.82 -22.11
CA VAL A 156 -0.76 -40.33 -23.30
C VAL A 156 0.06 -39.30 -24.07
N SER A 157 -0.22 -39.20 -25.38
CA SER A 157 0.37 -38.16 -26.21
C SER A 157 -0.21 -36.78 -25.87
N ARG A 158 0.56 -35.73 -26.17
CA ARG A 158 0.10 -34.33 -26.04
C ARG A 158 -1.18 -34.07 -26.84
N ARG A 159 -1.29 -34.67 -28.04
CA ARG A 159 -2.47 -34.58 -28.91
C ARG A 159 -3.71 -35.12 -28.19
N THR A 160 -3.58 -36.22 -27.47
CA THR A 160 -4.67 -36.82 -26.69
C THR A 160 -5.19 -35.87 -25.62
N VAL A 161 -4.29 -35.22 -24.86
CA VAL A 161 -4.66 -34.25 -23.82
C VAL A 161 -5.39 -33.04 -24.42
N TYR A 162 -4.93 -32.52 -25.56
CA TYR A 162 -5.63 -31.42 -26.24
C TYR A 162 -6.97 -31.83 -26.84
N ASN A 163 -7.11 -33.08 -27.30
CA ASN A 163 -8.40 -33.60 -27.75
C ASN A 163 -9.39 -33.67 -26.59
N TRP A 164 -8.96 -34.08 -25.39
CA TRP A 164 -9.79 -34.03 -24.19
C TRP A 164 -10.27 -32.61 -23.90
N ARG A 165 -9.38 -31.62 -23.98
CA ARG A 165 -9.75 -30.20 -23.85
C ARG A 165 -10.80 -29.79 -24.87
N ALA A 166 -10.59 -30.12 -26.15
CA ALA A 166 -11.50 -29.73 -27.21
C ALA A 166 -12.90 -30.33 -27.02
N SER A 167 -12.98 -31.64 -26.70
CA SER A 167 -14.25 -32.30 -26.43
C SER A 167 -14.94 -31.77 -25.16
N LEU A 168 -14.16 -31.49 -24.10
CA LEU A 168 -14.66 -30.88 -22.87
C LEU A 168 -15.26 -29.49 -23.14
N LEU A 169 -14.58 -28.64 -23.92
CA LEU A 169 -15.07 -27.30 -24.26
C LEU A 169 -16.38 -27.33 -25.04
N VAL A 170 -16.55 -28.28 -25.98
CA VAL A 170 -17.82 -28.43 -26.71
C VAL A 170 -18.97 -28.76 -25.76
N LYS A 171 -18.74 -29.62 -24.77
CA LYS A 171 -19.75 -29.96 -23.75
C LYS A 171 -20.05 -28.79 -22.82
N ALA A 172 -19.02 -28.11 -22.34
CA ALA A 172 -19.17 -26.93 -21.50
C ALA A 172 -19.97 -25.82 -22.21
N HIS A 173 -19.68 -25.58 -23.49
CA HIS A 173 -20.41 -24.59 -24.27
C HIS A 173 -21.89 -24.96 -24.44
N LYS A 174 -22.19 -26.24 -24.70
CA LYS A 174 -23.56 -26.73 -24.80
C LYS A 174 -24.33 -26.56 -23.48
N LEU A 175 -23.70 -26.90 -22.35
CA LEU A 175 -24.30 -26.72 -21.02
C LEU A 175 -24.57 -25.25 -20.70
N TYR A 176 -23.59 -24.38 -21.00
CA TYR A 176 -23.73 -22.95 -20.79
C TYR A 176 -24.91 -22.37 -21.59
N GLN A 177 -25.04 -22.73 -22.87
CA GLN A 177 -26.16 -22.30 -23.71
C GLN A 177 -27.53 -22.80 -23.20
N GLN A 178 -27.59 -24.01 -22.64
CA GLN A 178 -28.81 -24.56 -22.07
C GLN A 178 -29.25 -23.81 -20.81
N GLN A 179 -28.30 -23.35 -19.99
CA GLN A 179 -28.58 -22.57 -18.78
C GLN A 179 -28.99 -21.12 -19.09
N THR A 180 -28.58 -20.52 -20.22
CA THR A 180 -28.98 -19.17 -20.62
C THR A 180 -30.34 -19.09 -21.34
N THR A 181 -30.90 -20.23 -21.74
CA THR A 181 -32.17 -20.28 -22.50
C THR A 181 -33.38 -20.61 -21.61
N ASN A 182 -33.13 -21.01 -20.36
CA ASN A 182 -34.14 -21.15 -19.29
C ASN A 182 -34.12 -19.91 -18.39
#